data_AF-E4T8P7-F1
#
_entry.id   AF-E4T8P7-F1
#
_cell.length_a   1.000
_cell.length_b   1.000
_cell.length_c   1.000
_cell.angle_alpha   90.00
_cell.angle_beta   90.00
_cell.angle_gamma   90.00
#
_symmetry.space_group_name_H-M   'P 1'
#
loop_
_entity.id
_entity.type
_entity.pdbx_description
1 polymer ?
#
loop_
_entity_poly.entity_id
_entity_poly.type
_entity_poly.pdbx_seq_one_letter_code
_entity_poly.pdbx_strand_id
1 'polypeptide(L)'
;MKRFNHFLYGFVPGLILPVLFMWVYLNRFYPHDLSFIETLKELYPGILLGKLLLLSAIPNLVLVFVFYKSDSFKIATGVLIGGMPYFIASIFML
;
A
#
# COMPACT_ATOMS: atom_id res chain seq x y z
N MET A 1 -9.62 -20.68 -11.67
CA MET A 1 -9.07 -19.80 -10.60
C MET A 1 -9.24 -20.33 -9.17
N LYS A 2 -10.17 -21.25 -8.85
CA LYS A 2 -10.36 -21.77 -7.46
C LYS A 2 -9.11 -22.31 -6.74
N ARG A 3 -8.12 -22.84 -7.48
CA ARG A 3 -6.86 -23.37 -6.92
C ARG A 3 -5.93 -22.31 -6.32
N PHE A 4 -6.05 -21.05 -6.73
CA PHE A 4 -5.19 -19.94 -6.28
C PHE A 4 -5.90 -18.99 -5.32
N ASN A 5 -7.13 -19.28 -4.90
CA ASN A 5 -7.87 -18.42 -3.98
C ASN A 5 -7.39 -18.64 -2.53
N HIS A 6 -6.15 -18.26 -2.24
CA HIS A 6 -5.56 -18.31 -0.90
C HIS A 6 -5.38 -16.90 -0.37
N PHE A 7 -5.70 -16.73 0.91
CA PHE A 7 -5.55 -15.47 1.62
C PHE A 7 -4.13 -14.90 1.52
N LEU A 8 -3.12 -15.75 1.69
CA LEU A 8 -1.71 -15.34 1.66
C LEU A 8 -1.29 -14.73 0.32
N TYR A 9 -1.87 -15.18 -0.79
CA TYR A 9 -1.58 -14.60 -2.12
C TYR A 9 -2.18 -13.21 -2.31
N GLY A 10 -3.15 -12.81 -1.50
CA GLY A 10 -3.60 -11.42 -1.44
C GLY A 10 -2.83 -10.62 -0.38
N PHE A 11 -2.61 -11.22 0.78
CA PHE A 11 -2.02 -10.55 1.95
C PHE A 11 -0.58 -10.11 1.71
N VAL A 12 0.27 -10.97 1.16
CA VAL A 12 1.68 -10.63 0.91
C VAL A 12 1.80 -9.49 -0.11
N PRO A 13 1.14 -9.53 -1.28
CA PRO A 13 1.12 -8.38 -2.19
C PRO A 13 0.49 -7.14 -1.57
N GLY A 14 -0.59 -7.29 -0.79
CA GLY A 14 -1.24 -6.16 -0.10
C GLY A 14 -0.31 -5.45 0.89
N LEU A 15 0.63 -6.16 1.51
CA LEU A 15 1.65 -5.55 2.35
C LEU A 15 2.78 -4.90 1.54
N ILE A 16 3.25 -5.55 0.48
CA ILE A 16 4.45 -5.11 -0.24
C ILE A 16 4.13 -3.95 -1.21
N LEU A 17 2.97 -3.99 -1.85
CA LEU A 17 2.62 -3.06 -2.93
C LEU A 17 2.60 -1.59 -2.49
N PRO A 18 2.07 -1.21 -1.31
CA PRO A 18 2.15 0.18 -0.85
C PRO A 18 3.59 0.66 -0.63
N VAL A 19 4.49 -0.20 -0.12
CA VAL A 19 5.91 0.14 0.04
C VAL A 19 6.57 0.37 -1.30
N LEU A 20 6.34 -0.53 -2.27
CA LEU A 20 6.89 -0.40 -3.62
C LEU A 20 6.36 0.86 -4.31
N PHE A 21 5.07 1.14 -4.20
CA PHE A 21 4.47 2.34 -4.77
C PHE A 21 5.08 3.59 -4.16
N MET A 22 5.21 3.65 -2.83
CA MET A 22 5.81 4.77 -2.13
C MET A 22 7.27 4.99 -2.54
N TRP A 23 8.05 3.91 -2.68
CA TRP A 23 9.43 3.98 -3.15
C TRP A 23 9.54 4.55 -4.57
N VAL A 24 8.73 4.05 -5.50
CA VAL A 24 8.68 4.56 -6.88
C VAL A 24 8.21 6.02 -6.91
N TYR A 25 7.21 6.36 -6.09
CA TYR A 25 6.68 7.71 -6.02
C TYR A 25 7.73 8.71 -5.54
N LEU A 26 8.40 8.41 -4.44
CA LEU A 26 9.43 9.30 -3.88
C LEU A 26 10.62 9.43 -4.82
N ASN A 27 11.15 8.33 -5.36
CA ASN A 27 12.30 8.39 -6.28
C ASN A 27 12.03 9.19 -7.57
N ARG A 28 10.76 9.33 -7.98
CA ARG A 28 10.41 9.97 -9.26
C ARG A 28 9.84 11.36 -9.12
N PHE A 29 9.11 11.63 -8.04
CA PHE A 29 8.37 12.87 -7.86
C PHE A 29 8.88 13.72 -6.71
N TYR A 30 9.74 13.19 -5.83
CA TYR A 30 10.33 13.98 -4.77
C TYR A 30 11.51 14.80 -5.32
N PRO A 31 11.55 16.13 -5.13
CA PRO A 31 12.49 17.03 -5.79
C PRO A 31 13.92 17.00 -5.21
N HIS A 32 14.17 16.20 -4.17
CA HIS A 32 15.47 16.10 -3.51
C HIS A 32 16.14 14.75 -3.82
N ASP A 33 17.45 14.77 -4.07
CA ASP A 33 18.31 13.59 -4.22
C ASP A 33 18.59 12.90 -2.86
N LEU A 34 17.55 12.76 -2.04
CA LEU A 34 17.62 12.05 -0.77
C LEU A 34 17.28 10.59 -1.00
N SER A 35 17.93 9.71 -0.24
CA SER A 35 17.57 8.31 -0.23
C SER A 35 16.15 8.12 0.33
N PHE A 36 15.48 7.03 -0.05
CA PHE A 36 14.13 6.72 0.39
C PHE A 36 13.96 6.78 1.93
N ILE A 37 14.95 6.29 2.67
CA ILE A 37 14.93 6.27 4.14
C ILE A 37 15.10 7.68 4.71
N GLU A 38 15.96 8.51 4.12
CA GLU A 38 16.15 9.90 4.53
C GLU A 38 14.88 10.72 4.29
N THR A 39 14.25 10.54 3.12
CA THR A 39 12.97 11.17 2.80
C THR A 39 11.88 10.74 3.80
N LEU A 40 11.80 9.44 4.14
CA LEU A 40 10.84 8.97 5.13
C LEU A 40 11.08 9.53 6.53
N LYS A 41 12.34 9.73 6.93
CA LYS A 41 12.70 10.35 8.20
C LYS A 41 12.35 11.84 8.22
N GLU A 42 12.54 12.54 7.12
CA GLU A 42 12.18 13.96 7.00
C GLU A 42 10.65 14.16 7.03
N LEU A 43 9.91 13.22 6.43
CA LEU A 43 8.46 13.23 6.43
C LEU A 43 7.83 12.76 7.76
N TYR A 44 8.59 12.10 8.63
CA TYR A 44 8.12 11.60 9.91
C TYR A 44 8.46 12.53 11.08
N PRO A 45 7.51 12.82 11.98
CA PRO A 45 6.07 12.66 11.88
C PRO A 45 5.45 13.88 11.19
N GLY A 46 4.66 13.67 10.15
CA GLY A 46 4.04 14.78 9.43
C GLY A 46 2.79 14.36 8.67
N ILE A 47 1.87 15.31 8.53
CA ILE A 47 0.61 15.16 7.76
C ILE A 47 0.90 14.69 6.33
N LEU A 48 2.04 15.09 5.76
CA LEU A 48 2.43 14.68 4.41
C LEU A 48 2.73 13.18 4.31
N LEU A 49 3.33 12.57 5.34
CA LEU A 49 3.57 11.13 5.39
C LEU A 49 2.25 10.36 5.47
N GLY A 50 1.30 10.82 6.28
CA GLY A 50 -0.05 10.24 6.33
C GLY A 50 -0.71 10.24 4.95
N LYS A 51 -0.70 11.38 4.26
CA LYS A 51 -1.21 11.50 2.88
C LYS A 51 -0.50 10.56 1.91
N LEU A 52 0.82 10.41 2.04
CA LEU A 52 1.61 9.50 1.20
C LEU A 52 1.24 8.02 1.44
N LEU A 53 0.98 7.63 2.68
CA LEU A 53 0.51 6.28 3.03
C LEU A 53 -0.89 5.99 2.48
N LEU A 54 -1.79 6.98 2.47
CA LEU A 54 -3.10 6.83 1.80
C LEU A 54 -2.95 6.67 0.30
N LEU A 55 -2.12 7.52 -0.32
CA LEU A 55 -1.85 7.47 -1.74
C LEU A 55 -1.28 6.11 -2.15
N SER A 56 -0.35 5.57 -1.36
CA SER A 56 0.27 4.27 -1.63
C SER A 56 -0.66 3.08 -1.41
N ALA A 57 -1.76 3.25 -0.67
CA ALA A 57 -2.79 2.23 -0.50
C ALA A 57 -3.80 2.17 -1.66
N ILE A 58 -3.83 3.16 -2.56
CA ILE A 58 -4.74 3.17 -3.72
C ILE A 58 -4.56 1.93 -4.64
N PRO A 59 -3.33 1.54 -5.03
CA PRO A 59 -3.11 0.32 -5.81
C PRO A 59 -3.72 -0.94 -5.17
N ASN A 60 -3.73 -1.05 -3.84
CA ASN A 60 -4.38 -2.15 -3.15
C ASN A 60 -5.90 -2.13 -3.37
N LEU A 61 -6.54 -0.97 -3.28
CA LEU A 61 -7.98 -0.85 -3.53
C LEU A 61 -8.34 -1.26 -4.97
N VAL A 62 -7.49 -0.90 -5.94
CA VAL A 62 -7.64 -1.34 -7.34
C VAL A 62 -7.53 -2.86 -7.45
N LEU A 63 -6.55 -3.48 -6.80
CA LEU A 63 -6.40 -4.94 -6.80
C LEU A 63 -7.55 -5.66 -6.09
N VAL A 64 -8.03 -5.12 -4.97
CA VAL A 64 -9.22 -5.63 -4.28
C VAL A 64 -10.39 -5.66 -5.25
N PHE A 65 -10.63 -4.59 -5.99
CA PHE A 65 -11.70 -4.53 -6.98
C PHE A 65 -11.52 -5.57 -8.11
N VAL A 66 -10.31 -5.73 -8.65
CA VAL A 66 -10.02 -6.72 -9.70
C VAL A 66 -10.27 -8.16 -9.22
N PHE A 67 -9.78 -8.51 -8.02
CA PHE A 67 -9.97 -9.85 -7.47
C PHE A 67 -11.40 -10.12 -7.01
N TYR A 68 -12.09 -9.08 -6.54
CA TYR A 68 -13.51 -9.15 -6.22
C TYR A 68 -14.34 -9.46 -7.48
N LYS A 69 -14.08 -8.78 -8.60
CA LYS A 69 -14.73 -9.05 -9.88
C LYS A 69 -14.41 -10.44 -10.44
N SER A 70 -13.30 -11.04 -10.02
CA SER A 70 -12.83 -12.36 -10.50
C SER A 70 -13.23 -13.52 -9.56
N ASP A 71 -14.24 -13.33 -8.71
CA ASP A 71 -14.74 -14.28 -7.69
C ASP A 71 -13.64 -14.84 -6.76
N SER A 72 -12.51 -14.13 -6.63
CA SER A 72 -11.34 -14.56 -5.86
C SER A 72 -11.33 -13.90 -4.48
N PHE A 73 -12.41 -14.11 -3.73
CA PHE A 73 -12.69 -13.38 -2.49
C PHE A 73 -11.60 -13.49 -1.43
N LYS A 74 -10.94 -14.65 -1.26
CA LYS A 74 -9.89 -14.80 -0.24
C LYS A 74 -8.66 -13.97 -0.60
N ILE A 75 -8.33 -13.84 -1.88
CA ILE A 75 -7.26 -12.95 -2.34
C ILE A 75 -7.68 -11.50 -2.09
N ALA A 76 -8.89 -11.10 -2.49
CA ALA A 76 -9.39 -9.75 -2.27
C ALA A 76 -9.35 -9.35 -0.78
N THR A 77 -9.83 -10.22 0.12
CA THR A 77 -9.72 -10.03 1.57
C THR A 77 -8.27 -9.96 2.03
N GLY A 78 -7.39 -10.80 1.48
CA GLY A 78 -5.95 -10.74 1.73
C GLY A 78 -5.36 -9.37 1.40
N VAL A 79 -5.61 -8.86 0.20
CA VAL A 79 -5.10 -7.54 -0.23
C VAL A 79 -5.63 -6.44 0.67
N LEU A 80 -6.92 -6.47 1.01
CA LEU A 80 -7.53 -5.48 1.89
C LEU A 80 -6.91 -5.48 3.29
N ILE A 81 -6.77 -6.65 3.91
CA ILE A 81 -6.15 -6.80 5.24
C ILE A 81 -4.67 -6.41 5.20
N GLY A 82 -3.95 -6.76 4.12
CA GLY A 82 -2.57 -6.33 3.93
C GLY A 82 -2.42 -4.80 3.79
N GLY A 83 -3.44 -4.12 3.26
CA GLY A 83 -3.50 -2.66 3.19
C GLY A 83 -3.87 -1.95 4.49
N MET A 84 -4.53 -2.64 5.43
CA MET A 84 -5.02 -2.04 6.69
C MET A 84 -3.94 -1.32 7.52
N PRO A 85 -2.72 -1.87 7.72
CA PRO A 85 -1.67 -1.17 8.46
C PRO A 85 -1.37 0.22 7.92
N TYR A 86 -1.43 0.42 6.59
CA TYR A 86 -1.16 1.71 5.95
C TYR A 86 -2.29 2.72 6.18
N PHE A 87 -3.55 2.27 6.09
CA PHE A 87 -4.70 3.11 6.41
C PHE A 87 -4.69 3.54 7.88
N ILE A 88 -4.43 2.58 8.78
CA ILE A 88 -4.35 2.83 10.22
C ILE A 88 -3.21 3.80 10.52
N ALA A 89 -1.99 3.52 10.00
CA ALA A 89 -0.83 4.40 10.19
C ALA A 89 -1.09 5.81 9.65
N SER A 90 -1.76 5.94 8.51
CA SER A 90 -2.13 7.26 8.00
C SER A 90 -3.08 8.00 8.92
N ILE A 91 -4.09 7.33 9.49
CA ILE A 91 -5.09 8.00 10.33
C ILE A 91 -4.43 8.59 11.58
N PHE A 92 -3.45 7.90 12.15
CA PHE A 92 -2.68 8.40 13.29
C PHE A 92 -1.73 9.55 12.96
N MET A 93 -1.47 9.80 11.67
CA MET A 93 -0.57 10.85 11.18
C MET A 93 -1.32 12.03 10.52
N LEU A 94 -2.67 12.02 10.55
CA LEU A 94 -3.54 13.13 10.12
C LEU A 94 -3.65 14.20 11.20
#